data_AF-A0A7S1ZDE3-F1
#
_entry.id   AF-A0A7S1ZDE3-F1
#
_cell.length_a   1.000
_cell.length_b   1.000
_cell.length_c   1.000
_cell.angle_alpha   90.00
_cell.angle_beta   90.00
_cell.angle_gamma   90.00
#
_symmetry.space_group_name_H-M   'P 1'
#
loop_
_entity.id
_entity.type
_entity.pdbx_description
1 polymer ?
#
loop_
_entity_poly.entity_id
_entity_poly.type
_entity_poly.pdbx_seq_one_letter_code
_entity_poly.pdbx_strand_id
1 'polypeptide(L)'
;GGGGGGGEIFVHCAEHEAGGTLTYQLAGEGFANTDAFAGVGRGVADPFHELRGSLSDDILHTSEVITDDLDPVWSKATVPLSTLCDGDLDLPIYFAVNDRDHGDKVDLIGSFETTVRGLIA
;
A
#
# COMPACT_ATOMS: atom_id res chain seq x y z
N GLY A 1 -3.90 8.98 -22.69
CA GLY A 1 -2.58 8.48 -22.23
C GLY A 1 -2.74 8.15 -20.78
N GLY A 2 -2.62 6.87 -20.41
CA GLY A 2 -2.69 6.44 -19.02
C GLY A 2 -1.29 6.50 -18.43
N GLY A 3 -1.07 7.42 -17.49
CA GLY A 3 0.10 7.38 -16.62
C GLY A 3 -0.31 6.58 -15.39
N GLY A 4 0.16 5.34 -15.29
CA GLY A 4 0.14 4.61 -14.02
C GLY A 4 1.34 5.07 -13.20
N GLY A 5 1.10 5.63 -12.01
CA GLY A 5 2.15 5.83 -11.01
C GLY A 5 2.64 4.45 -10.57
N GLY A 6 3.92 4.18 -10.79
CA GLY A 6 4.56 2.93 -10.40
C GLY A 6 5.12 3.08 -9.00
N GLY A 7 4.58 2.36 -8.02
CA GLY A 7 5.22 2.21 -6.72
C GLY A 7 6.25 1.08 -6.75
N GLU A 8 7.43 1.30 -6.18
CA GLU A 8 8.44 0.26 -6.00
C GLU A 8 8.20 -0.45 -4.65
N ILE A 9 8.02 -1.77 -4.67
CA ILE A 9 7.76 -2.58 -3.47
C ILE A 9 8.98 -3.45 -3.21
N PHE A 10 9.63 -3.28 -2.06
CA PHE A 10 10.72 -4.16 -1.63
C PHE A 10 10.15 -5.22 -0.68
N VAL A 11 10.18 -6.49 -1.09
CA VAL A 11 9.71 -7.61 -0.26
C VAL A 11 10.86 -8.51 0.14
N HIS A 12 10.96 -8.80 1.44
CA HIS A 12 11.92 -9.75 1.98
C HIS A 12 11.15 -10.88 2.68
N CYS A 13 11.02 -12.01 2.01
CA CYS A 13 10.42 -13.22 2.57
C CYS A 13 11.48 -14.08 3.26
N ALA A 14 11.29 -14.32 4.56
CA ALA A 14 12.00 -15.36 5.28
C ALA A 14 11.03 -16.54 5.48
N GLU A 15 11.13 -17.56 4.61
CA GLU A 15 10.40 -18.81 4.79
C GLU A 15 11.10 -19.67 5.86
N HIS A 16 10.44 -19.88 6.98
CA HIS A 16 10.70 -21.05 7.81
C HIS A 16 9.37 -21.55 8.40
N GLU A 17 9.01 -22.77 7.98
CA GLU A 17 8.00 -23.69 8.54
C GLU A 17 6.70 -23.09 9.10
N ALA A 18 5.61 -23.16 8.32
CA ALA A 18 4.20 -23.02 8.73
C ALA A 18 3.77 -21.73 9.49
N GLY A 19 4.68 -20.77 9.67
CA GLY A 19 4.44 -19.53 10.41
C GLY A 19 5.30 -18.37 9.91
N GLY A 20 5.43 -18.24 8.59
CA GLY A 20 6.23 -17.18 7.98
C GLY A 20 5.57 -15.79 8.11
N THR A 21 6.37 -14.75 7.92
CA THR A 21 5.91 -13.36 7.89
C THR A 21 6.29 -12.70 6.58
N LEU A 22 5.37 -11.94 6.00
CA LEU A 22 5.66 -11.04 4.90
C LEU A 22 6.22 -9.74 5.47
N THR A 23 7.49 -9.43 5.17
CA THR A 23 8.05 -8.10 5.42
C THR A 23 8.15 -7.34 4.10
N TYR A 24 7.48 -6.19 4.02
CA TYR A 24 7.45 -5.36 2.82
C TYR A 24 7.68 -3.89 3.16
N GLN A 25 8.19 -3.15 2.17
CA GLN A 25 8.20 -1.69 2.16
C GLN A 25 7.49 -1.22 0.90
N LEU A 26 6.53 -0.32 1.06
CA LEU A 26 5.85 0.33 -0.05
C LEU A 26 6.49 1.71 -0.26
N ALA A 27 6.65 2.10 -1.52
CA ALA A 27 6.94 3.48 -1.90
C ALA A 27 5.96 3.89 -3.01
N GLY A 28 5.44 5.11 -2.92
CA GLY A 28 4.70 5.73 -4.01
C GLY A 28 5.64 6.58 -4.86
N GLU A 29 5.47 6.54 -6.18
CA GLU A 29 6.13 7.48 -7.08
C GLU A 29 5.07 8.16 -7.95
N GLY A 30 5.12 9.49 -7.99
CA GLY A 30 4.34 10.28 -8.93
C GLY A 30 2.83 10.17 -8.69
N PHE A 31 2.38 10.30 -7.45
CA PHE A 31 0.95 10.42 -7.17
C PHE A 31 0.37 11.57 -8.00
N ALA A 32 -0.46 11.21 -8.97
CA ALA A 32 -1.09 12.15 -9.88
C ALA A 32 -2.11 12.96 -9.09
N ASN A 33 -1.70 14.17 -8.72
CA ASN A 33 -2.53 15.17 -8.06
C ASN A 33 -3.94 15.22 -8.67
N THR A 34 -4.94 14.71 -7.95
CA THR A 34 -6.35 14.83 -8.33
C THR A 34 -6.88 16.25 -8.16
N ASP A 35 -6.10 17.13 -7.52
CA ASP A 35 -6.38 18.56 -7.36
C ASP A 35 -5.50 19.40 -8.32
N ALA A 36 -5.61 19.10 -9.61
CA ALA A 36 -5.12 19.97 -10.67
C ALA A 36 -6.13 21.12 -10.93
N PHE A 37 -6.41 21.97 -9.94
CA PHE A 37 -6.91 23.31 -10.24
C PHE A 37 -5.71 24.18 -10.63
N ALA A 38 -5.66 24.55 -11.91
CA ALA A 38 -4.60 25.34 -12.50
C ALA A 38 -4.37 26.66 -11.72
N GLY A 39 -3.36 26.70 -10.87
CA GLY A 39 -2.77 27.96 -10.38
C GLY A 39 -2.80 28.27 -8.89
N VAL A 40 -3.18 27.35 -7.98
CA VAL A 40 -3.14 27.61 -6.53
C VAL A 40 -2.48 26.46 -5.78
N GLY A 41 -1.17 26.57 -5.50
CA GLY A 41 -0.44 25.68 -4.60
C GLY A 41 -0.30 24.24 -5.08
N ARG A 42 0.78 23.56 -4.69
CA ARG A 42 0.78 22.10 -4.72
C ARG A 42 -0.15 21.68 -3.59
N GLY A 43 -1.33 21.14 -3.90
CA GLY A 43 -2.09 20.37 -2.93
C GLY A 43 -1.19 19.21 -2.51
N VAL A 44 -0.85 19.19 -1.24
CA VAL A 44 0.05 18.18 -0.72
C VAL A 44 -0.82 17.07 -0.16
N ALA A 45 -0.60 15.86 -0.66
CA ALA A 45 -1.30 14.69 -0.17
C ALA A 45 -0.67 14.26 1.16
N ASP A 46 -1.50 13.69 2.01
CA ASP A 46 -1.16 12.99 3.24
C ASP A 46 -1.36 11.48 3.02
N PRO A 47 -0.54 10.83 2.18
CA PRO A 47 -0.78 9.46 1.74
C PRO A 47 -0.47 8.41 2.83
N PHE A 48 -1.32 7.41 2.91
CA PHE A 48 -1.15 6.19 3.72
C PHE A 48 -1.67 4.96 2.97
N HIS A 49 -1.15 3.78 3.29
CA HIS A 49 -1.60 2.53 2.69
C HIS A 49 -2.25 1.58 3.67
N GLU A 50 -3.19 0.79 3.15
CA GLU A 50 -3.89 -0.30 3.82
C GLU A 50 -3.60 -1.61 3.11
N LEU A 51 -3.33 -2.66 3.88
CA LEU A 51 -3.21 -4.03 3.39
C LEU A 51 -4.36 -4.86 3.94
N ARG A 52 -5.04 -5.58 3.05
CA ARG A 52 -6.10 -6.53 3.36
C ARG A 52 -5.69 -7.94 2.93
N GLY A 53 -6.10 -8.91 3.74
CA GLY A 53 -5.83 -10.31 3.48
C GLY A 53 -6.77 -10.90 2.45
N SER A 54 -6.48 -12.14 2.04
CA SER A 54 -7.34 -12.89 1.12
C SER A 54 -8.58 -13.49 1.80
N LEU A 55 -8.50 -13.69 3.12
CA LEU A 55 -9.49 -14.44 3.90
C LEU A 55 -10.62 -13.55 4.43
N SER A 56 -10.33 -12.27 4.62
CA SER A 56 -11.30 -11.29 5.06
C SER A 56 -11.01 -9.92 4.43
N ASP A 57 -12.06 -9.16 4.19
CA ASP A 57 -11.97 -7.75 3.78
C ASP A 57 -11.47 -6.84 4.93
N ASP A 58 -11.00 -7.43 6.04
CA ASP A 58 -10.47 -6.70 7.18
C ASP A 58 -9.12 -6.08 6.84
N ILE A 59 -8.89 -4.89 7.38
CA ILE A 59 -7.60 -4.21 7.27
C ILE A 59 -6.63 -4.89 8.25
N LEU A 60 -5.64 -5.58 7.70
CA LEU A 60 -4.60 -6.27 8.47
C LEU A 60 -3.46 -5.35 8.87
N HIS A 61 -3.21 -4.30 8.07
CA HIS A 61 -2.20 -3.30 8.36
C HIS A 61 -2.59 -1.95 7.77
N THR A 62 -2.32 -0.88 8.51
CA THR A 62 -2.41 0.51 8.09
C THR A 62 -1.06 1.17 8.37
N SER A 63 -0.51 1.88 7.40
CA SER A 63 0.77 2.58 7.54
C SER A 63 0.63 3.87 8.34
N GLU A 64 1.76 4.52 8.62
CA GLU A 64 1.77 5.93 8.96
C GLU A 64 1.22 6.79 7.80
N VAL A 65 0.62 7.92 8.18
CA VAL A 65 0.30 9.01 7.26
C VAL A 65 1.56 9.85 7.10
N ILE A 66 2.04 10.00 5.87
CA ILE A 66 3.18 10.85 5.57
C ILE A 66 2.62 12.19 5.12
N THR A 67 2.87 13.25 5.90
CA THR A 67 2.31 14.57 5.61
C THR A 67 3.08 15.26 4.50
N ASP A 68 2.35 15.92 3.62
CA ASP A 68 2.89 16.79 2.59
C ASP A 68 3.90 16.11 1.63
N ASP A 69 3.65 14.85 1.22
CA ASP A 69 4.57 14.08 0.37
C ASP A 69 3.86 13.42 -0.83
N LEU A 70 4.43 13.60 -2.03
CA LEU A 70 3.92 13.04 -3.29
C LEU A 70 4.69 11.79 -3.73
N ASP A 71 5.84 11.52 -3.08
CA ASP A 71 6.68 10.36 -3.30
C ASP A 71 6.97 9.65 -1.94
N PRO A 72 5.93 9.31 -1.17
CA PRO A 72 6.08 8.79 0.17
C PRO A 72 6.80 7.43 0.16
N VAL A 73 7.73 7.28 1.10
CA VAL A 73 8.35 6.00 1.42
C VAL A 73 7.89 5.59 2.81
N TRP A 74 6.95 4.66 2.87
CA TRP A 74 6.43 4.17 4.15
C TRP A 74 7.45 3.27 4.85
N SER A 75 7.28 3.16 6.16
CA SER A 75 8.05 2.27 7.00
C SER A 75 7.79 0.80 6.64
N LYS A 76 8.78 -0.05 6.91
CA LYS A 76 8.65 -1.50 6.71
C LYS A 76 7.53 -2.04 7.60
N ALA A 77 6.64 -2.80 6.98
CA ALA A 77 5.58 -3.52 7.66
C ALA A 77 5.90 -5.02 7.68
N THR A 78 5.52 -5.70 8.76
CA THR A 78 5.65 -7.16 8.90
C THR A 78 4.28 -7.73 9.28
N VAL A 79 3.74 -8.59 8.43
CA VAL A 79 2.40 -9.20 8.62
C VAL A 79 2.52 -10.73 8.59
N PRO A 80 1.88 -11.46 9.53
CA PRO A 80 1.86 -12.92 9.49
C PRO A 80 1.17 -13.46 8.25
N LEU A 81 1.78 -14.46 7.59
CA LEU A 81 1.17 -15.11 6.42
C LEU A 81 -0.12 -15.86 6.76
N SER A 82 -0.25 -16.33 8.01
CA SER A 82 -1.47 -16.98 8.50
C SER A 82 -2.68 -16.04 8.46
N THR A 83 -2.53 -14.77 8.85
CA THR A 83 -3.62 -13.79 8.76
C THR A 83 -3.77 -13.21 7.37
N LEU A 84 -2.65 -13.08 6.64
CA LEU A 84 -2.64 -12.47 5.32
C LEU A 84 -3.28 -13.37 4.25
N CYS A 85 -2.98 -14.66 4.28
CA CYS A 85 -3.35 -15.60 3.24
C CYS A 85 -3.46 -17.06 3.70
N ASP A 86 -3.68 -17.32 4.99
CA ASP A 86 -3.70 -18.66 5.61
C ASP A 86 -2.43 -19.50 5.35
N GLY A 87 -1.31 -18.83 5.02
CA GLY A 87 -0.09 -19.49 4.56
C GLY A 87 -0.08 -19.92 3.09
N ASP A 88 -1.16 -19.71 2.35
CA ASP A 88 -1.22 -19.92 0.89
C ASP A 88 -0.74 -18.66 0.15
N LEU A 89 0.50 -18.70 -0.35
CA LEU A 89 1.15 -17.56 -1.00
C LEU A 89 0.54 -17.18 -2.36
N ASP A 90 -0.34 -18.03 -2.89
CA ASP A 90 -1.01 -17.84 -4.18
C ASP A 90 -2.40 -17.22 -4.03
N LEU A 91 -2.88 -17.01 -2.79
CA LEU A 91 -4.11 -16.25 -2.55
C LEU A 91 -3.90 -14.74 -2.77
N PRO A 92 -4.93 -14.05 -3.27
CA PRO A 92 -4.86 -12.62 -3.58
C PRO A 92 -4.86 -11.77 -2.31
N ILE A 93 -3.96 -10.81 -2.25
CA ILE A 93 -3.86 -9.78 -1.21
C ILE A 93 -4.08 -8.41 -1.85
N TYR A 94 -4.67 -7.50 -1.09
CA TYR A 94 -5.10 -6.21 -1.63
C TYR A 94 -4.43 -5.05 -0.91
N PHE A 95 -3.90 -4.12 -1.71
CA PHE A 95 -3.32 -2.87 -1.24
C PHE A 95 -4.16 -1.70 -1.74
N ALA A 96 -4.46 -0.77 -0.83
CA ALA A 96 -5.06 0.52 -1.18
C ALA A 96 -4.20 1.64 -0.61
N VAL A 97 -3.93 2.66 -1.41
CA VAL A 97 -3.29 3.90 -1.01
C VAL A 97 -4.35 4.99 -0.98
N ASN A 98 -4.49 5.66 0.15
CA ASN A 98 -5.46 6.71 0.36
C ASN A 98 -4.77 8.01 0.79
N ASP A 99 -5.40 9.12 0.47
CA ASP A 99 -5.05 10.46 0.93
C ASP A 99 -5.93 10.83 2.12
N ARG A 100 -5.30 11.32 3.20
CA ARG A 100 -6.03 11.79 4.37
C ARG A 100 -6.15 13.31 4.36
N ASP A 101 -7.26 13.82 3.86
CA ASP A 101 -7.54 15.25 3.86
C ASP A 101 -7.75 15.81 5.29
N HIS A 102 -7.60 17.12 5.42
CA HIS A 102 -8.04 17.85 6.63
C HIS A 102 -9.58 17.80 6.76
N GLY A 103 -10.05 16.83 7.55
CA GLY A 103 -11.45 16.49 7.75
C GLY A 103 -11.58 14.97 7.66
N ASP A 104 -12.61 14.33 8.19
CA ASP A 104 -12.71 12.85 8.19
C ASP A 104 -12.92 12.22 6.78
N LYS A 105 -12.51 12.93 5.71
CA LYS A 105 -12.54 12.51 4.34
C LYS A 105 -11.23 11.79 4.00
N VAL A 106 -11.39 10.63 3.40
CA VAL A 106 -10.30 9.80 2.91
C VAL A 106 -10.56 9.59 1.44
N ASP A 107 -9.64 10.03 0.60
CA ASP A 107 -9.74 9.88 -0.85
C ASP A 107 -8.85 8.72 -1.32
N LEU A 108 -9.43 7.77 -2.05
CA LEU A 108 -8.64 6.67 -2.63
C LEU A 108 -7.77 7.21 -3.77
N ILE A 109 -6.45 7.15 -3.60
CA ILE A 109 -5.48 7.53 -4.66
C ILE A 109 -5.35 6.39 -5.68
N GLY A 110 -5.22 5.16 -5.18
CA GLY A 110 -5.07 3.99 -6.05
C GLY A 110 -5.07 2.69 -5.25
N SER A 111 -5.29 1.59 -5.96
CA SER A 111 -5.22 0.26 -5.36
C SER A 111 -4.76 -0.78 -6.37
N PHE A 112 -4.25 -1.88 -5.84
CA PHE A 112 -3.86 -3.03 -6.64
C PHE A 112 -4.05 -4.33 -5.85
N GLU A 113 -4.26 -5.40 -6.59
CA GLU A 113 -4.31 -6.76 -6.09
C GLU A 113 -3.06 -7.52 -6.58
N THR A 114 -2.46 -8.30 -5.70
CA THR A 114 -1.28 -9.13 -6.01
C THR A 114 -1.32 -10.40 -5.16
N THR A 115 -0.29 -11.24 -5.24
CA THR A 115 -0.10 -12.37 -4.32
C THR A 115 1.22 -12.22 -3.60
N VAL A 116 1.41 -12.93 -2.48
CA VAL A 116 2.72 -12.94 -1.81
C VAL A 116 3.79 -13.45 -2.78
N ARG A 117 3.47 -14.45 -3.61
CA ARG A 117 4.36 -14.93 -4.67
C ARG A 117 4.67 -13.86 -5.71
N GLY A 118 3.69 -13.06 -6.13
CA GLY A 118 3.88 -11.99 -7.09
C GLY A 118 4.78 -10.86 -6.58
N LEU A 119 4.86 -10.69 -5.25
CA LEU A 119 5.69 -9.67 -4.60
C LEU A 119 7.16 -10.06 -4.40
N ILE A 120 7.47 -11.37 -4.37
CA ILE A 120 8.84 -11.87 -4.18
C ILE A 120 9.55 -12.27 -5.48
N ALA A 121 8.86 -12.14 -6.62
CA ALA A 121 9.30 -12.63 -7.93
C ALA A 121 10.38 -11.76 -8.58
#